data_AF-A0A255ECY4-F1
#
_entry.id   AF-A0A255ECY4-F1
#
_cell.length_a   1.000
_cell.length_b   1.000
_cell.length_c   1.000
_cell.angle_alpha   90.00
_cell.angle_beta   90.00
_cell.angle_gamma   90.00
#
_symmetry.space_group_name_H-M   'P 1'
#
loop_
_entity.id
_entity.type
_entity.pdbx_description
1 polymer ?
#
loop_
_entity_poly.entity_id
_entity_poly.type
_entity_poly.pdbx_seq_one_letter_code
_entity_poly.pdbx_strand_id
1 'polypeptide(L)'
;MEFLIGTVVVLLIIAVIVVIAGFSMYNSFVKSRNLIQESWRQIDVELNRRYELIPNLVETVRAFASHERNTLEDVTRLRNQAQNIASHEGAMPSEQRAQVEEQLSGAVRNLMVSVEAYPELKSNVNFLELQKQLTETEDRIAAGRRFYNANVRAYNTKVESIPSNIIANMANFEKATYFEVNDPQVRQAPDVNFGEIAYRGDEQRAPQQQQQALPQQQSGDLPNPQQFQQQPQQQAQPQYQQQPQQNQPPQQNQQWNQRPQQ
;
A
#
# COMPACT_ATOMS: atom_id res chain seq x y z
N MET A 1 -50.60 27.32 20.71
CA MET A 1 -49.72 26.65 21.69
C MET A 1 -49.29 25.28 21.21
N GLU A 2 -50.21 24.43 20.74
CA GLU A 2 -49.93 23.10 20.17
C GLU A 2 -48.81 23.07 19.09
N PHE A 3 -48.85 23.98 18.11
CA PHE A 3 -47.81 24.07 17.06
C PHE A 3 -46.41 24.38 17.62
N LEU A 4 -46.34 25.19 18.67
CA LEU A 4 -45.10 25.62 19.30
C LEU A 4 -44.48 24.45 20.10
N ILE A 5 -45.32 23.70 20.82
CA ILE A 5 -44.94 22.47 21.53
C ILE A 5 -44.44 21.41 20.54
N GLY A 6 -45.17 21.18 19.44
CA GLY A 6 -44.77 20.24 18.39
C GLY A 6 -43.41 20.59 17.77
N THR A 7 -43.17 21.87 17.49
CA THR A 7 -41.89 22.35 16.93
C THR A 7 -40.73 22.12 17.92
N VAL A 8 -40.93 22.41 19.21
CA VAL A 8 -39.91 22.19 20.25
C VAL A 8 -39.58 20.70 20.40
N VAL A 9 -40.59 19.82 20.35
CA VAL A 9 -40.38 18.36 20.41
C VAL A 9 -39.56 17.88 19.22
N VAL A 10 -39.87 18.36 18.00
CA VAL A 10 -39.09 18.01 16.80
C VAL A 10 -37.63 18.46 16.92
N LEU A 11 -37.38 19.70 17.38
CA LEU A 11 -36.01 20.20 17.59
C LEU A 11 -35.25 19.40 18.64
N LEU A 12 -35.90 18.99 19.73
CA LEU A 12 -35.28 18.14 20.76
C LEU A 12 -34.92 16.76 20.21
N ILE A 13 -35.79 16.14 19.40
CA ILE A 13 -35.50 14.86 18.76
C ILE A 13 -34.30 14.99 17.82
N ILE A 14 -34.24 16.04 17.00
CA ILE A 14 -33.10 16.31 16.12
C ILE A 14 -31.82 16.49 16.93
N ALA A 15 -31.87 17.26 18.03
CA ALA A 15 -30.71 17.46 18.90
C ALA A 15 -30.19 16.13 19.49
N VAL A 16 -31.09 15.26 19.96
CA VAL A 16 -30.71 13.93 20.47
C VAL A 16 -30.04 13.08 19.38
N ILE A 17 -30.57 13.09 18.16
CA ILE A 17 -29.97 12.35 17.02
C ILE A 17 -28.56 12.87 16.72
N VAL A 18 -28.36 14.19 16.70
CA VAL A 18 -27.04 14.81 16.46
C VAL A 18 -26.04 14.42 17.54
N VAL A 19 -26.46 14.41 18.81
CA VAL A 19 -25.60 13.99 19.93
C VAL A 19 -25.19 12.52 19.80
N ILE A 20 -26.14 11.63 19.50
CA ILE A 20 -25.85 10.20 19.30
C ILE A 20 -24.89 9.99 18.12
N ALA A 21 -25.10 10.70 17.00
CA ALA A 21 -24.21 10.66 15.85
C ALA A 21 -22.79 11.14 16.22
N GLY A 22 -22.68 12.21 17.01
CA GLY A 22 -21.41 12.73 17.53
C GLY A 22 -20.63 11.70 18.35
N PHE A 23 -21.30 11.01 19.29
CA PHE A 23 -20.67 9.92 20.06
C PHE A 23 -20.20 8.77 19.18
N SER A 24 -20.98 8.39 18.17
CA SER A 24 -20.60 7.34 17.21
C SER A 24 -19.36 7.74 16.38
N MET A 25 -19.29 8.99 15.92
CA MET A 25 -18.13 9.53 15.20
C MET A 25 -16.88 9.56 16.06
N TYR A 26 -16.99 10.02 17.32
CA TYR A 26 -15.91 10.04 18.29
C TYR A 26 -15.36 8.62 18.55
N ASN A 27 -16.25 7.66 18.88
CA ASN A 27 -15.83 6.28 19.15
C ASN A 27 -15.17 5.63 17.93
N SER A 28 -15.63 5.94 16.73
CA SER A 28 -14.98 5.42 15.52
C SER A 28 -13.61 6.08 15.26
N PHE A 29 -13.34 7.31 15.73
CA PHE A 29 -11.99 7.89 15.65
C PHE A 29 -11.04 7.19 16.65
N VAL A 30 -11.50 6.96 17.88
CA VAL A 30 -10.73 6.18 18.87
C VAL A 30 -10.40 4.79 18.33
N LYS A 31 -11.38 4.11 17.72
CA LYS A 31 -11.16 2.81 17.08
C LYS A 31 -10.09 2.88 15.99
N SER A 32 -10.14 3.86 15.10
CA SER A 32 -9.14 4.03 14.05
C SER A 32 -7.74 4.34 14.61
N ARG A 33 -7.63 5.17 15.64
CA ARG A 33 -6.34 5.46 16.32
C ARG A 33 -5.73 4.20 16.92
N ASN A 34 -6.54 3.40 17.62
CA ASN A 34 -6.09 2.13 18.19
C ASN A 34 -5.64 1.14 17.11
N LEU A 35 -6.35 1.10 15.97
CA LEU A 35 -5.97 0.25 14.84
C LEU A 35 -4.63 0.68 14.21
N ILE A 36 -4.40 1.99 14.08
CA ILE A 36 -3.11 2.51 13.62
C ILE A 36 -1.99 2.09 14.57
N GLN A 37 -2.16 2.31 15.89
CA GLN A 37 -1.18 1.91 16.90
C GLN A 37 -0.91 0.41 16.91
N GLU A 38 -1.96 -0.40 16.75
CA GLU A 38 -1.84 -1.86 16.63
C GLU A 38 -1.00 -2.25 15.40
N SER A 39 -1.34 -1.70 14.23
CA SER A 39 -0.57 -1.97 13.01
C SER A 39 0.88 -1.49 13.10
N TRP A 40 1.13 -0.39 13.82
CA TRP A 40 2.49 0.08 14.09
C TRP A 40 3.26 -0.89 14.99
N ARG A 41 2.66 -1.37 16.07
CA ARG A 41 3.31 -2.32 16.99
C ARG A 41 3.72 -3.60 16.28
N GLN A 42 2.91 -4.08 15.34
CA GLN A 42 3.25 -5.26 14.54
C GLN A 42 4.48 -5.01 13.66
N ILE A 43 4.62 -3.83 13.07
CA ILE A 43 5.83 -3.44 12.33
C ILE A 43 7.03 -3.35 13.27
N ASP A 44 6.87 -2.68 14.42
CA ASP A 44 7.94 -2.47 15.40
C ASP A 44 8.55 -3.78 15.92
N VAL A 45 7.73 -4.81 16.14
CA VAL A 45 8.21 -6.16 16.50
C VAL A 45 9.13 -6.74 15.43
N GLU A 46 8.76 -6.64 14.15
CA GLU A 46 9.57 -7.18 13.06
C GLU A 46 10.83 -6.33 12.81
N LEU A 47 10.77 -5.02 13.02
CA LEU A 47 11.95 -4.15 12.99
C LEU A 47 12.96 -4.54 14.09
N ASN A 48 12.48 -4.79 15.31
CA ASN A 48 13.34 -5.27 16.40
C ASN A 48 13.94 -6.64 16.10
N ARG A 49 13.14 -7.57 15.57
CA ARG A 49 13.63 -8.89 15.12
C ARG A 49 14.76 -8.75 14.11
N ARG A 50 14.62 -7.85 13.14
CA ARG A 50 15.68 -7.56 12.17
C ARG A 50 16.97 -7.10 12.85
N TYR A 51 16.89 -6.22 13.84
CA TYR A 51 18.07 -5.77 14.59
C TYR A 51 18.75 -6.92 15.32
N GLU A 52 18.00 -7.89 15.85
CA GLU A 52 18.56 -9.05 16.54
C GLU A 52 19.26 -10.02 15.58
N LEU A 53 18.79 -10.12 14.33
CA LEU A 53 19.35 -11.02 13.31
C LEU A 53 20.62 -10.47 12.64
N ILE A 54 20.69 -9.14 12.42
CA ILE A 54 21.82 -8.48 11.74
C ILE A 54 23.20 -8.81 12.33
N PRO A 55 23.47 -8.81 13.65
CA PRO A 55 24.82 -9.10 14.15
C PRO A 55 25.27 -10.53 13.81
N ASN A 56 24.35 -11.50 13.88
CA ASN A 56 24.66 -12.88 13.48
C ASN A 56 24.94 -12.99 11.98
N LEU A 57 24.18 -12.25 11.15
CA LEU A 57 24.46 -12.14 9.73
C LEU A 57 25.86 -11.55 9.48
N VAL A 58 26.17 -10.42 10.11
CA VAL A 58 27.46 -9.72 9.93
C VAL A 58 28.62 -10.61 10.32
N GLU A 59 28.53 -11.33 11.44
CA GLU A 59 29.59 -12.24 11.88
C GLU A 59 29.76 -13.43 10.92
N THR A 60 28.64 -14.01 10.46
CA THR A 60 28.68 -15.12 9.50
C THR A 60 29.30 -14.69 8.18
N VAL A 61 28.92 -13.52 7.65
CA VAL A 61 29.49 -13.01 6.39
C VAL A 61 30.97 -12.65 6.56
N ARG A 62 31.34 -12.02 7.68
CA ARG A 62 32.74 -11.64 7.99
C ARG A 62 33.69 -12.84 7.95
N ALA A 63 33.25 -14.01 8.39
CA ALA A 63 34.06 -15.23 8.41
C ALA A 63 34.49 -15.70 7.00
N PHE A 64 33.71 -15.41 5.96
CA PHE A 64 33.96 -15.88 4.58
C PHE A 64 34.29 -14.75 3.59
N ALA A 65 33.83 -13.52 3.87
CA ALA A 65 33.92 -12.37 2.96
C ALA A 65 34.63 -11.18 3.64
N SER A 66 35.86 -11.40 4.10
CA SER A 66 36.63 -10.37 4.83
C SER A 66 36.95 -9.10 4.03
N HIS A 67 36.78 -9.13 2.70
CA HIS A 67 36.93 -7.98 1.81
C HIS A 67 35.69 -7.07 1.76
N GLU A 68 34.52 -7.52 2.23
CA GLU A 68 33.26 -6.76 2.28
C GLU A 68 33.15 -5.82 3.49
N ARG A 69 34.28 -5.28 3.98
CA ARG A 69 34.31 -4.49 5.23
C ARG A 69 33.38 -3.29 5.18
N ASN A 70 33.45 -2.52 4.09
CA ASN A 70 32.63 -1.32 3.92
C ASN A 70 31.12 -1.66 3.97
N THR A 71 30.72 -2.73 3.27
CA THR A 71 29.33 -3.21 3.26
C THR A 71 28.85 -3.63 4.65
N LEU A 72 29.68 -4.37 5.39
CA LEU A 72 29.37 -4.80 6.75
C LEU A 72 29.33 -3.65 7.75
N GLU A 73 30.22 -2.66 7.60
CA GLU A 73 30.26 -1.45 8.40
C GLU A 73 29.01 -0.59 8.17
N ASP A 74 28.58 -0.43 6.92
CA ASP A 74 27.36 0.31 6.58
C ASP A 74 26.11 -0.33 7.16
N VAL A 75 25.95 -1.65 7.04
CA VAL A 75 24.83 -2.38 7.66
C VAL A 75 24.83 -2.21 9.18
N THR A 76 26.01 -2.34 9.80
CA THR A 76 26.16 -2.17 11.25
C THR A 76 25.83 -0.75 11.71
N ARG A 77 26.32 0.26 10.99
CA ARG A 77 26.05 1.68 11.25
C ARG A 77 24.56 1.99 11.15
N LEU A 78 23.91 1.56 10.06
CA LEU A 78 22.48 1.79 9.84
C LEU A 78 21.62 1.07 10.87
N ARG A 79 21.97 -0.16 11.26
CA ARG A 79 21.31 -0.87 12.37
C ARG A 79 21.39 -0.07 13.66
N ASN A 80 22.59 0.37 14.05
CA ASN A 80 22.78 1.12 15.29
C ASN A 80 22.00 2.45 15.27
N GLN A 81 21.97 3.12 14.13
CA GLN A 81 21.20 4.34 13.94
C GLN A 81 19.69 4.07 14.07
N ALA A 82 19.18 3.03 13.41
CA ALA A 82 17.77 2.65 13.47
C ALA A 82 17.34 2.29 14.91
N GLN A 83 18.14 1.46 15.59
CA GLN A 83 17.90 1.06 16.97
C GLN A 83 17.97 2.25 17.94
N ASN A 84 18.90 3.19 17.71
CA ASN A 84 18.99 4.39 18.53
C ASN A 84 17.74 5.25 18.39
N ILE A 85 17.26 5.50 17.17
CA ILE A 85 16.01 6.23 16.93
C ILE A 85 14.83 5.52 17.59
N ALA A 86 14.69 4.22 17.38
CA ALA A 86 13.61 3.41 17.97
C ALA A 86 13.57 3.50 19.50
N SER A 87 14.71 3.64 20.16
CA SER A 87 14.82 3.73 21.62
C SER A 87 14.36 5.09 22.19
N HIS A 88 14.30 6.13 21.37
CA HIS A 88 13.93 7.49 21.78
C HIS A 88 12.56 7.93 21.25
N GLU A 89 11.91 7.10 20.43
CA GLU A 89 10.59 7.38 19.86
C GLU A 89 9.44 6.99 20.80
N GLY A 90 8.32 7.69 20.62
CA GLY A 90 7.06 7.38 21.28
C GLY A 90 6.25 6.30 20.55
N ALA A 91 4.93 6.32 20.78
CA ALA A 91 4.02 5.31 20.26
C ALA A 91 3.78 5.33 18.73
N MET A 92 4.41 6.26 17.99
CA MET A 92 4.21 6.45 16.55
C MET A 92 5.57 6.69 15.88
N PRO A 93 5.74 6.24 14.62
CA PRO A 93 6.99 6.43 13.89
C PRO A 93 7.22 7.89 13.55
N SER A 94 8.48 8.33 13.60
CA SER A 94 8.92 9.53 12.91
C SER A 94 9.26 9.26 11.45
N GLU A 95 9.23 10.32 10.64
CA GLU A 95 9.73 10.28 9.26
C GLU A 95 11.22 9.94 9.20
N GLN A 96 12.00 10.40 10.18
CA GLN A 96 13.42 10.08 10.30
C GLN A 96 13.63 8.56 10.47
N ARG A 97 12.81 7.89 11.29
CA ARG A 97 12.86 6.43 11.40
C ARG A 97 12.52 5.77 10.08
N ALA A 98 11.48 6.21 9.38
CA ALA A 98 11.10 5.63 8.08
C ALA A 98 12.28 5.65 7.09
N GLN A 99 13.01 6.77 7.02
CA GLN A 99 14.18 6.92 6.15
C GLN A 99 15.33 5.98 6.52
N VAL A 100 15.72 5.93 7.79
CA VAL A 100 16.83 5.06 8.24
C VAL A 100 16.48 3.59 8.08
N GLU A 101 15.23 3.20 8.34
CA GLU A 101 14.78 1.81 8.18
C GLU A 101 14.78 1.38 6.72
N GLU A 102 14.46 2.27 5.79
CA GLU A 102 14.57 2.03 4.34
C GLU A 102 16.04 1.89 3.90
N GLN A 103 16.91 2.78 4.38
CA GLN A 103 18.35 2.67 4.12
C GLN A 103 18.91 1.35 4.63
N LEU A 104 18.47 0.91 5.82
CA LEU A 104 18.86 -0.38 6.39
C LEU A 104 18.34 -1.55 5.53
N SER A 105 17.08 -1.54 5.09
CA SER A 105 16.55 -2.54 4.15
C SER A 105 17.40 -2.60 2.87
N GLY A 106 17.76 -1.44 2.32
CA GLY A 106 18.63 -1.34 1.14
C GLY A 106 20.02 -1.93 1.38
N ALA A 107 20.67 -1.58 2.51
CA ALA A 107 21.98 -2.09 2.85
C ALA A 107 22.00 -3.61 3.07
N VAL A 108 20.96 -4.17 3.71
CA VAL A 108 20.82 -5.62 3.87
C VAL A 108 20.63 -6.32 2.52
N ARG A 109 19.80 -5.76 1.62
CA ARG A 109 19.65 -6.30 0.25
C ARG A 109 20.97 -6.27 -0.52
N ASN A 110 21.70 -5.15 -0.47
CA ASN A 110 23.00 -5.02 -1.12
C ASN A 110 24.00 -6.03 -0.56
N LEU A 111 24.02 -6.23 0.76
CA LEU A 111 24.84 -7.25 1.39
C LEU A 111 24.49 -8.64 0.82
N MET A 112 23.19 -8.99 0.73
CA MET A 112 22.74 -10.28 0.16
C MET A 112 23.21 -10.50 -1.28
N VAL A 113 23.28 -9.43 -2.09
CA VAL A 113 23.82 -9.49 -3.46
C VAL A 113 25.33 -9.71 -3.45
N SER A 114 26.09 -9.00 -2.60
CA SER A 114 27.55 -9.19 -2.49
C SER A 114 27.92 -10.64 -2.13
N VAL A 115 27.07 -11.33 -1.38
CA VAL A 115 27.32 -12.73 -0.97
C VAL A 115 27.29 -13.71 -2.14
N GLU A 116 26.69 -13.35 -3.27
CA GLU A 116 26.62 -14.21 -4.45
C GLU A 116 28.01 -14.55 -5.01
N ALA A 117 28.99 -13.67 -4.78
CA ALA A 117 30.39 -13.86 -5.16
C ALA A 117 31.14 -14.90 -4.31
N TYR A 118 30.53 -15.41 -3.23
CA TYR A 118 31.16 -16.30 -2.25
C TYR A 118 30.45 -17.66 -2.17
N PRO A 119 30.84 -18.65 -3.00
CA PRO A 119 30.16 -19.96 -3.08
C PRO A 119 30.08 -20.71 -1.74
N GLU A 120 31.12 -20.63 -0.90
CA GLU A 120 31.15 -21.29 0.41
C GLU A 120 30.09 -20.73 1.37
N LEU A 121 29.77 -19.45 1.26
CA LEU A 121 28.76 -18.81 2.09
C LEU A 121 27.35 -19.15 1.59
N LYS A 122 27.17 -19.29 0.28
CA LYS A 122 25.91 -19.75 -0.34
C LYS A 122 25.50 -21.17 0.05
N SER A 123 26.47 -22.02 0.42
CA SER A 123 26.20 -23.38 0.90
C SER A 123 26.21 -23.50 2.43
N ASN A 124 26.49 -22.40 3.14
CA ASN A 124 26.52 -22.40 4.60
C ASN A 124 25.09 -22.43 5.17
N VAL A 125 24.75 -23.49 5.89
CA VAL A 125 23.40 -23.72 6.44
C VAL A 125 22.98 -22.60 7.41
N ASN A 126 23.89 -22.11 8.25
CA ASN A 126 23.59 -21.03 9.21
C ASN A 126 23.29 -19.71 8.47
N PHE A 127 24.04 -19.41 7.41
CA PHE A 127 23.79 -18.25 6.58
C PHE A 127 22.45 -18.34 5.85
N LEU A 128 22.14 -19.49 5.23
CA LEU A 128 20.87 -19.71 4.53
C LEU A 128 19.66 -19.54 5.45
N GLU A 129 19.75 -20.04 6.69
CA GLU A 129 18.70 -19.86 7.70
C GLU A 129 18.54 -18.37 8.09
N LEU A 130 19.64 -17.65 8.33
CA LEU A 130 19.61 -16.21 8.61
C LEU A 130 19.03 -15.41 7.44
N GLN A 131 19.43 -15.73 6.21
CA GLN A 131 18.91 -15.10 4.99
C GLN A 131 17.41 -15.32 4.88
N LYS A 132 16.93 -16.55 5.12
CA LYS A 132 15.50 -16.87 5.10
C LYS A 132 14.75 -16.07 6.16
N GLN A 133 15.21 -16.06 7.41
CA GLN A 133 14.57 -15.32 8.50
C GLN A 133 14.52 -13.82 8.23
N LEU A 134 15.61 -13.24 7.70
CA LEU A 134 15.64 -11.83 7.31
C LEU A 134 14.68 -11.53 6.15
N THR A 135 14.64 -12.38 5.12
CA THR A 135 13.69 -12.24 4.00
C THR A 135 12.25 -12.27 4.50
N GLU A 136 11.89 -13.25 5.35
CA GLU A 136 10.56 -13.32 5.95
C GLU A 136 10.25 -12.07 6.80
N THR A 137 11.24 -11.55 7.52
CA THR A 137 11.10 -10.33 8.32
C THR A 137 10.86 -9.11 7.43
N GLU A 138 11.63 -8.94 6.35
CA GLU A 138 11.45 -7.85 5.37
C GLU A 138 10.08 -7.91 4.68
N ASP A 139 9.60 -9.11 4.32
CA ASP A 139 8.28 -9.29 3.73
C ASP A 139 7.16 -8.89 4.70
N ARG A 140 7.29 -9.25 5.98
CA ARG A 140 6.35 -8.86 7.04
C ARG A 140 6.39 -7.36 7.31
N ILE A 141 7.58 -6.75 7.34
CA ILE A 141 7.73 -5.29 7.43
C ILE A 141 7.02 -4.63 6.25
N ALA A 142 7.28 -5.07 5.02
CA ALA A 142 6.66 -4.49 3.82
C ALA A 142 5.13 -4.63 3.82
N ALA A 143 4.60 -5.80 4.21
CA ALA A 143 3.17 -6.01 4.36
C ALA A 143 2.57 -5.14 5.46
N GLY A 144 3.23 -5.06 6.61
CA GLY A 144 2.86 -4.20 7.74
C GLY A 144 2.81 -2.74 7.33
N ARG A 145 3.82 -2.22 6.63
CA ARG A 145 3.86 -0.85 6.09
C ARG A 145 2.64 -0.53 5.24
N ARG A 146 2.29 -1.43 4.29
CA ARG A 146 1.10 -1.26 3.45
C ARG A 146 -0.18 -1.18 4.27
N PHE A 147 -0.30 -2.05 5.28
CA PHE A 147 -1.47 -2.09 6.16
C PHE A 147 -1.57 -0.85 7.05
N TYR A 148 -0.47 -0.45 7.70
CA TYR A 148 -0.38 0.77 8.49
C TYR A 148 -0.71 2.02 7.66
N ASN A 149 -0.10 2.18 6.48
CA ASN A 149 -0.38 3.33 5.60
C ASN A 149 -1.83 3.32 5.10
N ALA A 150 -2.44 2.16 4.88
CA ALA A 150 -3.87 2.09 4.56
C ALA A 150 -4.76 2.56 5.74
N ASN A 151 -4.42 2.18 6.98
CA ASN A 151 -5.13 2.63 8.18
C ASN A 151 -4.96 4.14 8.41
N VAL A 152 -3.74 4.66 8.25
CA VAL A 152 -3.44 6.09 8.32
C VAL A 152 -4.23 6.85 7.27
N ARG A 153 -4.29 6.36 6.03
CA ARG A 153 -5.10 6.96 4.96
C ARG A 153 -6.58 7.03 5.35
N ALA A 154 -7.16 5.91 5.76
CA ALA A 154 -8.58 5.86 6.13
C ALA A 154 -8.91 6.80 7.30
N TYR A 155 -8.02 6.87 8.30
CA TYR A 155 -8.15 7.79 9.43
C TYR A 155 -8.02 9.25 9.00
N ASN A 156 -6.99 9.61 8.22
CA ASN A 156 -6.77 10.97 7.75
C ASN A 156 -7.93 11.45 6.85
N THR A 157 -8.42 10.60 5.94
CA THR A 157 -9.64 10.89 5.17
C THR A 157 -10.81 11.22 6.08
N LYS A 158 -10.98 10.48 7.18
CA LYS A 158 -12.06 10.74 8.14
C LYS A 158 -11.87 12.03 8.93
N VAL A 159 -10.62 12.37 9.30
CA VAL A 159 -10.29 13.65 9.95
C VAL A 159 -10.65 14.82 9.03
N GLU A 160 -10.48 14.67 7.72
CA GLU A 160 -10.74 15.71 6.73
C GLU A 160 -12.19 15.78 6.22
N SER A 161 -12.91 14.65 6.25
CA SER A 161 -14.25 14.54 5.66
C SER A 161 -15.33 15.21 6.50
N ILE A 162 -16.32 15.84 5.84
CA ILE A 162 -17.56 16.31 6.48
C ILE A 162 -18.54 15.12 6.59
N PRO A 163 -19.27 14.97 7.71
CA PRO A 163 -19.30 15.84 8.89
C PRO A 163 -18.29 15.51 10.00
N SER A 164 -17.46 14.48 9.82
CA SER A 164 -16.57 13.97 10.88
C SER A 164 -15.45 14.94 11.28
N ASN A 165 -15.04 15.86 10.39
CA ASN A 165 -14.05 16.89 10.65
C ASN A 165 -14.45 17.87 11.77
N ILE A 166 -15.75 18.13 11.97
CA ILE A 166 -16.26 18.97 13.05
C ILE A 166 -15.91 18.33 14.40
N ILE A 167 -16.24 17.04 14.55
CA ILE A 167 -15.92 16.26 15.74
C ILE A 167 -14.40 16.09 15.89
N ALA A 168 -13.68 15.90 14.78
CA ALA A 168 -12.23 15.79 14.79
C ALA A 168 -11.57 17.05 15.39
N ASN A 169 -11.97 18.24 14.94
CA ASN A 169 -11.46 19.51 15.44
C ASN A 169 -11.86 19.77 16.89
N MET A 170 -13.12 19.49 17.27
CA MET A 170 -13.58 19.69 18.65
C MET A 170 -12.87 18.78 19.66
N ALA A 171 -12.50 17.56 19.26
CA ALA A 171 -11.87 16.57 20.11
C ALA A 171 -10.35 16.40 19.88
N ASN A 172 -9.72 17.28 19.10
CA ASN A 172 -8.29 17.27 18.77
C ASN A 172 -7.80 15.93 18.17
N PHE A 173 -8.56 15.37 17.22
CA PHE A 173 -8.08 14.28 16.38
C PHE A 173 -7.22 14.83 15.24
N GLU A 174 -5.91 14.82 15.44
CA GLU A 174 -4.93 15.23 14.43
C GLU A 174 -4.67 14.11 13.41
N LYS A 175 -4.14 14.47 12.24
CA LYS A 175 -3.72 13.50 11.21
C LYS A 175 -2.56 12.64 11.71
N ALA A 176 -2.57 11.37 11.34
CA ALA A 176 -1.46 10.47 11.57
C ALA A 176 -0.43 10.58 10.43
N THR A 177 0.84 10.40 10.76
CA THR A 177 1.95 10.38 9.81
C THR A 177 2.03 9.02 9.11
N TYR A 178 2.33 9.02 7.82
CA TYR A 178 2.60 7.78 7.09
C TYR A 178 4.00 7.25 7.42
N PHE A 179 4.17 5.93 7.34
CA PHE A 179 5.47 5.28 7.49
C PHE A 179 5.98 4.90 6.10
N GLU A 180 6.44 5.90 5.37
CA GLU A 180 7.03 5.79 4.04
C GLU A 180 8.10 6.87 3.85
N VAL A 181 9.01 6.63 2.92
CA VAL A 181 9.96 7.66 2.52
C VAL A 181 9.23 8.62 1.58
N ASN A 182 8.99 9.84 2.03
CA ASN A 182 8.57 10.95 1.17
C ASN A 182 9.79 11.45 0.39
N ASP A 183 10.35 10.64 -0.50
CA ASP A 183 11.37 11.12 -1.43
C ASP A 183 10.72 11.40 -2.79
N PRO A 184 10.56 12.67 -3.19
CA PRO A 184 10.08 13.03 -4.52
C PRO A 184 10.96 12.44 -5.63
N GLN A 185 12.25 12.13 -5.37
CA GLN A 185 13.16 11.56 -6.36
C GLN A 185 12.91 10.07 -6.61
N VAL A 186 12.46 9.32 -5.61
CA VAL A 186 12.11 7.89 -5.77
C VAL A 186 10.86 7.70 -6.63
N ARG A 187 10.02 8.73 -6.76
CA ARG A 187 8.84 8.74 -7.65
C ARG A 187 9.16 9.17 -9.08
N GLN A 188 10.37 9.63 -9.38
CA GLN A 188 10.78 9.94 -10.74
C GLN A 188 11.14 8.63 -11.44
N ALA A 189 10.44 8.32 -12.52
CA ALA A 189 10.81 7.20 -13.38
C ALA A 189 12.27 7.41 -13.84
N PRO A 190 13.10 6.35 -13.89
CA PRO A 190 14.46 6.47 -14.41
C PRO A 190 14.41 7.07 -15.83
N ASP A 191 15.19 8.11 -16.07
CA ASP A 191 15.36 8.66 -17.42
C ASP A 191 16.23 7.69 -18.23
N VAL A 192 15.58 6.74 -18.91
CA VAL A 192 16.26 5.74 -19.74
C VAL A 192 16.47 6.33 -21.13
N ASN A 193 17.64 6.93 -21.33
CA ASN A 193 18.10 7.32 -22.65
C ASN A 193 18.79 6.10 -23.31
N PHE A 194 18.12 5.48 -24.29
CA PHE A 194 18.67 4.34 -25.03
C PHE A 194 19.76 4.70 -26.06
N GLY A 195 20.28 5.94 -26.01
CA GLY A 195 21.07 6.47 -27.09
C GLY A 195 20.24 6.57 -28.37
N GLU A 196 20.67 7.44 -29.27
CA GLU A 196 20.15 7.49 -30.62
C GLU A 196 20.41 6.12 -31.26
N ILE A 197 19.41 5.23 -31.28
CA ILE A 197 19.40 4.08 -32.18
C ILE A 197 19.30 4.72 -33.55
N ALA A 198 20.44 5.12 -34.09
CA ALA A 198 20.57 5.62 -35.43
C ALA A 198 20.00 4.51 -36.32
N TYR A 199 18.79 4.74 -36.82
CA TYR A 199 18.32 4.10 -38.02
C TYR A 199 19.37 4.44 -39.07
N ARG A 200 20.35 3.55 -39.23
CA ARG A 200 21.30 3.59 -40.34
C ARG A 200 20.44 3.47 -41.58
N GLY A 201 20.27 4.60 -42.26
CA GLY A 201 19.36 4.74 -43.37
C GLY A 201 19.62 3.72 -44.46
N ASP A 202 18.54 3.05 -44.87
CA ASP A 202 18.42 2.57 -46.24
C ASP A 202 18.05 3.77 -47.13
N GLU A 203 19.00 4.70 -47.31
CA GLU A 203 18.94 5.60 -48.45
C GLU A 203 19.17 4.77 -49.72
N GLN A 204 18.08 4.46 -50.42
CA GLN A 204 17.96 4.48 -51.89
C GLN A 204 16.80 3.60 -52.35
N ARG A 205 15.58 4.12 -52.35
CA ARG A 205 14.62 3.98 -53.46
C ARG A 205 13.69 5.18 -53.47
N ALA A 206 13.96 6.14 -54.36
CA ALA A 206 12.95 7.11 -54.76
C ALA A 206 12.04 6.48 -55.83
N PRO A 207 10.71 6.57 -55.68
CA PRO A 207 9.81 6.57 -56.82
C PRO A 207 9.19 7.97 -56.98
N GLN A 208 9.62 8.62 -58.06
CA GLN A 208 8.93 9.58 -58.94
C GLN A 208 7.59 10.18 -58.46
N GLN A 209 7.58 11.50 -58.35
CA GLN A 209 6.38 12.33 -58.28
C GLN A 209 5.54 12.17 -59.57
N GLN A 210 4.34 11.60 -59.44
CA GLN A 210 3.26 11.82 -60.41
C GLN A 210 2.30 12.85 -59.83
N GLN A 211 2.34 14.03 -60.42
CA GLN A 211 1.37 15.10 -60.24
C GLN A 211 0.00 14.60 -60.76
N GLN A 212 -0.95 14.34 -59.86
CA GLN A 212 -2.37 14.26 -60.22
C GLN A 212 -3.11 15.38 -59.52
N ALA A 213 -3.67 16.27 -60.33
CA ALA A 213 -4.43 17.44 -59.92
C ALA A 213 -5.73 17.04 -59.22
N LEU A 214 -6.04 17.70 -58.10
CA LEU A 214 -7.35 17.60 -57.45
C LEU A 214 -8.40 18.37 -58.27
N PRO A 215 -9.59 17.80 -58.53
CA PRO A 215 -10.77 18.59 -58.86
C PRO A 215 -11.35 19.22 -57.59
N GLN A 216 -11.61 20.52 -57.65
CA GLN A 216 -12.40 21.24 -56.65
C GLN A 216 -13.85 20.70 -56.65
N GLN A 217 -14.35 20.26 -55.50
CA GLN A 217 -15.78 20.03 -55.28
C GLN A 217 -16.29 20.84 -54.08
N GLN A 218 -17.00 21.91 -54.44
CA GLN A 218 -18.19 22.51 -53.85
C GLN A 218 -18.55 22.23 -52.38
N SER A 219 -18.62 23.36 -51.67
CA SER A 219 -19.52 23.67 -50.55
C SER A 219 -20.83 22.88 -50.51
N GLY A 220 -21.03 22.16 -49.40
CA GLY A 220 -22.31 21.60 -48.96
C GLY A 220 -22.35 21.61 -47.43
N ASP A 221 -23.49 22.05 -46.89
CA ASP A 221 -23.74 22.44 -45.50
C ASP A 221 -23.25 21.48 -44.39
N LEU A 222 -22.78 22.09 -43.30
CA LEU A 222 -22.59 21.43 -42.00
C LEU A 222 -23.95 20.93 -41.47
N PRO A 223 -24.11 19.64 -41.11
CA PRO A 223 -25.32 19.18 -40.46
C PRO A 223 -25.44 19.68 -39.02
N ASN A 224 -26.63 20.15 -38.69
CA ASN A 224 -27.09 20.60 -37.37
C ASN A 224 -26.84 19.52 -36.27
N PRO A 225 -26.18 19.83 -35.13
CA PRO A 225 -25.82 18.85 -34.10
C PRO A 225 -26.98 18.29 -33.24
N GLN A 226 -28.25 18.60 -33.55
CA GLN A 226 -29.40 18.16 -32.75
C GLN A 226 -29.96 16.76 -33.11
N GLN A 227 -29.39 16.03 -34.07
CA GLN A 227 -29.89 14.69 -34.45
C GLN A 227 -29.32 13.52 -33.64
N PHE A 228 -28.43 13.74 -32.67
CA PHE A 228 -27.88 12.65 -31.84
C PHE A 228 -28.73 12.28 -30.60
N GLN A 229 -29.93 12.84 -30.45
CA GLN A 229 -30.88 12.43 -29.42
C GLN A 229 -32.08 11.71 -30.05
N GLN A 230 -31.88 10.45 -30.42
CA GLN A 230 -32.93 9.40 -30.46
C GLN A 230 -32.36 8.10 -31.05
N GLN A 231 -31.62 7.35 -30.24
CA GLN A 231 -31.53 5.90 -30.40
C GLN A 231 -31.74 5.26 -29.03
N PRO A 232 -32.72 4.35 -28.88
CA PRO A 232 -32.84 3.56 -27.66
C PRO A 232 -31.68 2.56 -27.62
N GLN A 233 -30.74 2.75 -26.70
CA GLN A 233 -29.73 1.73 -26.39
C GLN A 233 -30.44 0.53 -25.75
N GLN A 234 -30.63 -0.54 -26.54
CA GLN A 234 -30.90 -1.87 -26.01
C GLN A 234 -29.71 -2.29 -25.14
N GLN A 235 -29.97 -2.50 -23.86
CA GLN A 235 -29.00 -3.03 -22.91
C GLN A 235 -28.64 -4.47 -23.31
N ALA A 236 -27.43 -4.68 -23.80
CA ALA A 236 -26.85 -6.01 -23.89
C ALA A 236 -26.53 -6.49 -22.46
N GLN A 237 -27.33 -7.43 -21.95
CA GLN A 237 -27.04 -8.14 -20.72
C GLN A 237 -25.86 -9.11 -20.94
N PRO A 238 -24.88 -9.19 -20.04
CA PRO A 238 -23.87 -10.25 -20.11
C PRO A 238 -24.51 -11.62 -19.78
N GLN A 239 -24.43 -12.56 -20.72
CA GLN A 239 -24.75 -13.97 -20.47
C GLN A 239 -23.72 -14.56 -19.50
N TYR A 240 -24.14 -14.86 -18.27
CA TYR A 240 -23.38 -15.71 -17.37
C TYR A 240 -23.45 -17.16 -17.90
N GLN A 241 -22.30 -17.70 -18.32
CA GLN A 241 -22.15 -19.13 -18.59
C GLN A 241 -22.44 -19.92 -17.31
N GLN A 242 -23.46 -20.77 -17.37
CA GLN A 242 -23.81 -21.70 -16.31
C GLN A 242 -22.71 -22.78 -16.22
N GLN A 243 -22.04 -22.86 -15.08
CA GLN A 243 -21.17 -24.00 -14.75
C GLN A 243 -22.04 -25.26 -14.56
N PRO A 244 -21.61 -26.44 -15.05
CA PRO A 244 -22.34 -27.68 -14.81
C PRO A 244 -22.30 -28.05 -13.33
N GLN A 245 -23.48 -28.36 -12.77
CA GLN A 245 -23.66 -28.85 -11.41
C GLN A 245 -22.84 -30.13 -11.19
N GLN A 246 -21.87 -30.07 -10.26
CA GLN A 246 -21.22 -31.25 -9.72
C GLN A 246 -22.15 -31.92 -8.70
N ASN A 247 -22.41 -33.20 -8.94
CA ASN A 247 -23.18 -34.12 -8.10
C ASN A 247 -22.84 -34.00 -6.62
N GLN A 248 -23.87 -33.79 -5.79
CA GLN A 248 -23.80 -33.98 -4.35
C GLN A 248 -23.74 -35.48 -4.02
N PRO A 249 -22.89 -35.92 -3.08
CA PRO A 249 -22.98 -37.27 -2.53
C PRO A 249 -24.18 -37.39 -1.57
N PRO A 250 -24.78 -38.59 -1.43
CA PRO A 250 -25.99 -38.80 -0.62
C PRO A 250 -25.71 -38.63 0.88
N GLN A 251 -26.66 -37.98 1.57
CA GLN A 251 -26.64 -37.78 3.02
C GLN A 251 -26.79 -39.12 3.74
N GLN A 252 -25.78 -39.51 4.54
CA GLN A 252 -25.91 -40.56 5.52
C GLN A 252 -26.64 -40.03 6.76
N ASN A 253 -27.77 -40.65 7.07
CA ASN A 253 -28.50 -40.51 8.32
C ASN A 253 -27.58 -40.67 9.54
N GLN A 254 -27.34 -39.57 10.26
CA GLN A 254 -26.84 -39.63 11.63
C GLN A 254 -28.01 -39.36 12.60
N GLN A 255 -28.84 -40.39 12.78
CA GLN A 255 -29.41 -40.63 14.11
C GLN A 255 -28.23 -40.97 15.02
N TRP A 256 -28.00 -40.23 16.10
CA TRP A 256 -27.75 -40.74 17.45
C TRP A 256 -27.57 -39.60 18.46
N ASN A 257 -28.25 -39.80 19.59
CA ASN A 257 -28.04 -39.19 20.90
C ASN A 257 -28.50 -37.75 21.18
N GLN A 258 -29.80 -37.67 21.50
CA GLN A 258 -30.23 -36.91 22.67
C GLN A 258 -29.81 -37.66 23.94
N ARG A 259 -29.13 -36.99 24.88
CA ARG A 259 -29.31 -37.17 26.34
C ARG A 259 -28.89 -35.88 27.09
N PRO A 260 -29.47 -35.62 28.27
CA PRO A 260 -29.70 -34.26 28.77
C PRO A 260 -28.69 -33.77 29.82
N GLN A 261 -28.70 -32.44 29.95
CA GLN A 261 -28.36 -31.54 31.07
C GLN A 261 -27.79 -32.14 32.37
N GLN A 262 -26.67 -31.55 32.80
CA GLN A 262 -26.54 -30.91 34.12
C GLN A 262 -25.83 -29.56 33.95
#